data_AF-A0A8J4A838-F1
#
_entry.id   AF-A0A8J4A838-F1
#
_cell.length_a   1.000
_cell.length_b   1.000
_cell.length_c   1.000
_cell.angle_alpha   90.00
_cell.angle_beta   90.00
_cell.angle_gamma   90.00
#
_symmetry.space_group_name_H-M   'P 1'
#
loop_
_entity.id
_entity.type
_entity.pdbx_description
1 polymer ?
#
loop_
_entity_poly.entity_id
_entity_poly.type
_entity_poly.pdbx_seq_one_letter_code
_entity_poly.pdbx_strand_id
1 'polypeptide(L)'
;MKDKGWEFGIDLGELMSIGRIQLPHLASSFAVANRAVARTAQHDQQMFVVGMVPAGLEHSMQETHGLFTELRDIVQEAMGHTAVALEHSGRVIVHVANAYADRDGEAEATMKNFLKDDPTYGLASGDTADPKVPDVSMVGSEAT
;
A
#
# COMPACT_ATOMS: atom_id res chain seq x y z
N MET A 1 -1.94 -27.35 15.20
CA MET A 1 -2.42 -26.18 14.43
C MET A 1 -2.14 -26.39 12.93
N LYS A 2 -2.68 -27.44 12.30
CA LYS A 2 -2.36 -27.80 10.90
C LYS A 2 -3.18 -27.05 9.85
N ASP A 3 -4.22 -26.32 10.24
CA ASP A 3 -5.26 -25.88 9.30
C ASP A 3 -5.16 -24.41 8.86
N LYS A 4 -4.15 -23.65 9.28
CA LYS A 4 -4.05 -22.19 9.02
C LYS A 4 -3.06 -21.75 7.95
N GLY A 5 -2.18 -22.65 7.48
CA GLY A 5 -1.12 -22.28 6.54
C GLY A 5 -1.62 -21.94 5.13
N TRP A 6 -2.63 -22.67 4.66
CA TRP A 6 -3.23 -22.41 3.34
C TRP A 6 -4.08 -21.14 3.33
N GLU A 7 -4.78 -20.83 4.43
CA GLU A 7 -5.53 -19.56 4.62
C GLU A 7 -4.57 -18.36 4.57
N PHE A 8 -3.46 -18.43 5.31
CA PHE A 8 -2.44 -17.38 5.30
C PHE A 8 -1.80 -17.18 3.90
N GLY A 9 -1.58 -18.28 3.16
CA GLY A 9 -1.10 -18.20 1.78
C GLY A 9 -2.10 -17.55 0.81
N ILE A 10 -3.39 -17.79 0.99
CA ILE A 10 -4.46 -17.11 0.25
C ILE A 10 -4.47 -15.61 0.60
N ASP A 11 -4.44 -15.26 1.88
CA ASP A 11 -4.43 -13.87 2.35
C ASP A 11 -3.21 -13.10 1.80
N LEU A 12 -2.03 -13.73 1.76
CA LEU A 12 -0.82 -13.17 1.13
C LEU A 12 -0.99 -12.97 -0.38
N GLY A 13 -1.61 -13.94 -1.06
CA GLY A 13 -1.95 -13.84 -2.47
C GLY A 13 -2.90 -12.68 -2.78
N GLU A 14 -3.92 -12.49 -1.95
CA GLU A 14 -4.86 -11.36 -2.04
C GLU A 14 -4.15 -10.02 -1.78
N LEU A 15 -3.32 -9.93 -0.74
CA LEU A 15 -2.51 -8.74 -0.45
C LEU A 15 -1.60 -8.38 -1.63
N MET A 16 -0.95 -9.38 -2.24
CA MET A 16 -0.15 -9.15 -3.44
C MET A 16 -0.98 -8.66 -4.62
N SER A 17 -2.18 -9.20 -4.82
CA SER A 17 -3.11 -8.75 -5.87
C SER A 17 -3.54 -7.31 -5.66
N ILE A 18 -3.93 -6.95 -4.43
CA ILE A 18 -4.28 -5.58 -4.05
C ILE A 18 -3.11 -4.63 -4.31
N GLY A 19 -1.90 -4.99 -3.84
CA GLY A 19 -0.71 -4.16 -3.95
C GLY A 19 -0.19 -3.99 -5.38
N ARG A 20 -0.29 -5.02 -6.23
CA ARG A 20 0.23 -4.99 -7.62
C ARG A 20 -0.77 -4.46 -8.64
N ILE A 21 -2.07 -4.62 -8.39
CA ILE A 21 -3.11 -4.38 -9.41
C ILE A 21 -4.08 -3.31 -8.94
N GLN A 22 -4.76 -3.53 -7.82
CA GLN A 22 -5.89 -2.68 -7.43
C GLN A 22 -5.47 -1.28 -7.01
N LEU A 23 -4.47 -1.17 -6.12
CA LEU A 23 -4.00 0.13 -5.64
C LEU A 23 -3.35 0.97 -6.76
N PRO A 24 -2.49 0.40 -7.64
CA PRO A 24 -2.01 1.12 -8.82
C PRO A 24 -3.11 1.56 -9.79
N HIS A 25 -4.15 0.72 -9.98
CA HIS A 25 -5.28 1.09 -10.83
C HIS A 25 -6.10 2.26 -10.26
N LEU A 26 -6.36 2.25 -8.95
CA LEU A 26 -7.00 3.36 -8.26
C LEU A 26 -6.13 4.62 -8.31
N ALA A 27 -4.81 4.50 -8.09
CA ALA A 27 -3.88 5.61 -8.22
C ALA A 27 -3.95 6.26 -9.62
N SER A 28 -3.98 5.44 -10.67
CA SER A 28 -4.13 5.91 -12.05
C SER A 28 -5.46 6.65 -12.25
N SER A 29 -6.56 6.13 -11.70
CA SER A 29 -7.89 6.75 -11.81
C SER A 29 -7.92 8.13 -11.16
N PHE A 30 -7.33 8.28 -9.96
CA PHE A 30 -7.18 9.58 -9.30
C PHE A 30 -6.27 10.53 -10.07
N ALA A 31 -5.17 10.04 -10.66
CA ALA A 31 -4.31 10.87 -11.51
C ALA A 31 -5.02 11.34 -12.79
N VAL A 32 -5.85 10.50 -13.41
CA VAL A 32 -6.68 10.87 -14.56
C VAL A 32 -7.72 11.91 -14.18
N ALA A 33 -8.40 11.74 -13.04
CA ALA A 33 -9.38 12.69 -12.53
C ALA A 33 -8.72 14.05 -12.20
N ASN A 34 -7.54 14.04 -11.57
CA ASN A 34 -6.76 15.26 -11.34
C ASN A 34 -6.46 16.00 -12.65
N ARG A 35 -5.99 15.29 -13.69
CA ARG A 35 -5.76 15.90 -15.02
C ARG A 35 -7.04 16.41 -15.66
N ALA A 36 -8.19 15.78 -15.41
CA ALA A 36 -9.47 16.25 -15.91
C ALA A 36 -9.87 17.58 -15.26
N VAL A 37 -9.67 17.71 -13.93
CA VAL A 37 -9.86 18.97 -13.21
C VAL A 37 -8.86 20.04 -13.67
N ALA A 38 -7.59 19.68 -13.92
CA ALA A 38 -6.61 20.62 -14.47
C ALA A 38 -7.07 21.25 -15.79
N ARG A 39 -7.78 20.49 -16.64
CA ARG A 39 -8.29 20.98 -17.93
C ARG A 39 -9.44 21.98 -17.79
N THR A 40 -10.11 22.07 -16.65
CA THR A 40 -11.20 23.06 -16.46
C THR A 40 -10.64 24.47 -16.34
N ALA A 41 -9.38 24.63 -15.92
CA ALA A 41 -8.73 25.93 -15.77
C ALA A 41 -8.77 26.80 -17.03
N GLN A 42 -8.67 26.18 -18.21
CA GLN A 42 -8.77 26.90 -19.47
C GLN A 42 -10.19 27.44 -19.71
N HIS A 43 -11.21 26.70 -19.31
CA HIS A 43 -12.61 27.12 -19.45
C HIS A 43 -12.96 28.20 -18.42
N ASP A 44 -12.48 28.05 -17.18
CA ASP A 44 -12.63 29.06 -16.12
C ASP A 44 -12.06 30.42 -16.58
N GLN A 45 -10.84 30.42 -17.13
CA GLN A 45 -10.21 31.63 -17.62
C GLN A 45 -11.01 32.32 -18.74
N GLN A 46 -11.63 31.55 -19.63
CA GLN A 46 -12.48 32.10 -20.69
C GLN A 46 -13.73 32.78 -20.13
N MET A 47 -14.39 32.16 -19.15
CA MET A 47 -15.63 32.66 -18.55
C MET A 47 -15.42 33.92 -17.71
N PHE A 48 -14.27 34.03 -17.02
CA PHE A 48 -14.01 35.11 -16.06
C PHE A 48 -13.08 36.22 -16.55
N VAL A 49 -12.34 36.03 -17.66
CA VAL A 49 -11.32 37.00 -18.12
C VAL A 49 -11.58 37.52 -19.53
N VAL A 50 -12.14 36.71 -20.45
CA VAL A 50 -12.25 37.10 -21.86
C VAL A 50 -13.62 37.71 -22.16
N GLY A 51 -13.77 39.02 -21.92
CA GLY A 51 -14.82 39.86 -22.51
C GLY A 51 -16.29 39.50 -22.21
N MET A 52 -16.55 38.49 -21.39
CA MET A 52 -17.89 38.03 -21.01
C MET A 52 -18.39 38.65 -19.71
N VAL A 53 -17.55 39.40 -19.01
CA VAL A 53 -17.93 40.07 -17.75
C VAL A 53 -18.69 41.36 -18.06
N PRO A 54 -19.95 41.52 -17.60
CA PRO A 54 -20.69 42.76 -17.76
C PRO A 54 -20.00 43.92 -17.04
N ALA A 55 -20.11 45.12 -17.62
CA ALA A 55 -19.54 46.33 -17.03
C ALA A 55 -20.11 46.59 -15.63
N GLY A 56 -19.24 46.87 -14.65
CA GLY A 56 -19.59 47.11 -13.25
C GLY A 56 -19.62 45.85 -12.37
N LEU A 57 -19.40 44.66 -12.92
CA LEU A 57 -19.31 43.39 -12.18
C LEU A 57 -17.89 42.79 -12.17
N GLU A 58 -16.90 43.52 -12.66
CA GLU A 58 -15.52 43.05 -12.83
C GLU A 58 -14.91 42.56 -11.52
N HIS A 59 -15.11 43.32 -10.44
CA HIS A 59 -14.58 42.98 -9.13
C HIS A 59 -15.21 41.70 -8.56
N SER A 60 -16.54 41.60 -8.56
CA SER A 60 -17.26 40.40 -8.09
C SER A 60 -16.94 39.16 -8.91
N MET A 61 -16.73 39.30 -10.22
CA MET A 61 -16.35 38.19 -11.09
C MET A 61 -14.91 37.74 -10.84
N GLN A 62 -13.98 38.66 -10.56
CA GLN A 62 -12.62 38.32 -10.17
C GLN A 62 -12.56 37.58 -8.82
N GLU A 63 -13.34 38.01 -7.82
CA GLU A 63 -13.46 37.31 -6.54
C GLU A 63 -14.01 35.89 -6.71
N THR A 64 -15.08 35.75 -7.50
CA THR A 64 -15.70 34.46 -7.81
C THR A 64 -14.72 33.53 -8.53
N HIS A 65 -13.96 34.07 -9.50
CA HIS A 65 -12.90 33.32 -10.20
C HIS A 65 -11.80 32.85 -9.25
N GLY A 66 -11.41 33.70 -8.28
CA GLY A 66 -10.44 33.35 -7.24
C GLY A 66 -10.91 32.17 -6.40
N LEU A 67 -12.15 32.22 -5.90
CA LEU A 67 -12.75 31.11 -5.14
C LEU A 67 -12.84 29.81 -5.94
N PHE A 68 -13.21 29.91 -7.23
CA PHE A 68 -13.25 28.74 -8.12
C PHE A 68 -11.87 28.13 -8.34
N THR A 69 -10.86 28.97 -8.53
CA THR A 69 -9.46 28.56 -8.70
C THR A 69 -8.97 27.86 -7.43
N GLU A 70 -9.21 28.44 -6.26
CA GLU A 70 -8.82 27.86 -4.97
C GLU A 70 -9.48 26.49 -4.73
N LEU A 71 -10.78 26.38 -4.96
CA LEU A 71 -11.50 25.11 -4.84
C LEU A 71 -10.94 24.04 -5.80
N ARG A 72 -10.66 24.43 -7.05
CA ARG A 72 -10.07 23.54 -8.05
C ARG A 72 -8.71 23.05 -7.58
N ASP A 73 -7.85 23.95 -7.11
CA ASP A 73 -6.50 23.62 -6.67
C ASP A 73 -6.52 22.68 -5.45
N ILE A 74 -7.40 22.90 -4.48
CA ILE A 74 -7.62 21.98 -3.33
C ILE A 74 -8.03 20.58 -3.81
N VAL A 75 -8.97 20.51 -4.75
CA VAL A 75 -9.46 19.25 -5.30
C VAL A 75 -8.35 18.52 -6.08
N GLN A 76 -7.55 19.25 -6.86
CA GLN A 76 -6.38 18.69 -7.54
C GLN A 76 -5.34 18.17 -6.55
N GLU A 77 -4.99 18.96 -5.53
CA GLU A 77 -4.04 18.56 -4.50
C GLU A 77 -4.49 17.27 -3.80
N ALA A 78 -5.74 17.21 -3.34
CA ALA A 78 -6.29 16.04 -2.67
C ALA A 78 -6.24 14.77 -3.56
N MET A 79 -6.62 14.90 -4.84
CA MET A 79 -6.55 13.78 -5.79
C MET A 79 -5.10 13.38 -6.10
N GLY A 80 -4.18 14.34 -6.22
CA GLY A 80 -2.76 14.08 -6.47
C GLY A 80 -2.12 13.33 -5.30
N HIS A 81 -2.34 13.81 -4.07
CA HIS A 81 -1.87 13.15 -2.85
C HIS A 81 -2.47 11.75 -2.69
N THR A 82 -3.76 11.57 -2.99
CA THR A 82 -4.42 10.27 -2.94
C THR A 82 -3.79 9.29 -3.93
N ALA A 83 -3.53 9.72 -5.16
CA ALA A 83 -2.88 8.87 -6.16
C ALA A 83 -1.49 8.40 -5.70
N VAL A 84 -0.66 9.32 -5.19
CA VAL A 84 0.68 9.01 -4.68
C VAL A 84 0.62 8.06 -3.47
N ALA A 85 -0.30 8.31 -2.54
CA ALA A 85 -0.48 7.47 -1.36
C ALA A 85 -0.87 6.03 -1.74
N LEU A 86 -1.82 5.86 -2.67
CA LEU A 86 -2.24 4.55 -3.15
C LEU A 86 -1.09 3.79 -3.83
N GLU A 87 -0.30 4.45 -4.69
CA GLU A 87 0.87 3.84 -5.32
C GLU A 87 1.93 3.44 -4.29
N HIS A 88 2.17 4.28 -3.29
CA HIS A 88 3.10 3.98 -2.20
C HIS A 88 2.63 2.79 -1.36
N SER A 89 1.37 2.80 -0.91
CA SER A 89 0.77 1.70 -0.15
C SER A 89 0.81 0.39 -0.93
N GLY A 90 0.55 0.40 -2.24
CA GLY A 90 0.66 -0.78 -3.08
C GLY A 90 2.08 -1.37 -3.07
N ARG A 91 3.10 -0.52 -3.23
CA ARG A 91 4.51 -0.94 -3.15
C ARG A 91 4.88 -1.52 -1.79
N VAL A 92 4.43 -0.89 -0.69
CA VAL A 92 4.70 -1.35 0.67
C VAL A 92 4.08 -2.72 0.92
N ILE A 93 2.82 -2.93 0.52
CA ILE A 93 2.13 -4.22 0.69
C ILE A 93 2.87 -5.34 -0.05
N VAL A 94 3.29 -5.10 -1.30
CA VAL A 94 4.06 -6.09 -2.07
C VAL A 94 5.39 -6.39 -1.42
N HIS A 95 6.08 -5.37 -0.91
CA HIS A 95 7.36 -5.54 -0.21
C HIS A 95 7.19 -6.42 1.04
N VAL A 96 6.18 -6.13 1.87
CA VAL A 96 5.88 -6.93 3.07
C VAL A 96 5.50 -8.37 2.70
N ALA A 97 4.64 -8.56 1.70
CA ALA A 97 4.23 -9.89 1.27
C ALA A 97 5.42 -10.73 0.74
N ASN A 98 6.32 -10.12 -0.04
CA ASN A 98 7.55 -10.79 -0.49
C ASN A 98 8.46 -11.14 0.69
N ALA A 99 8.64 -10.22 1.65
CA ALA A 99 9.47 -10.47 2.83
C ALA A 99 8.93 -11.63 3.69
N TYR A 100 7.61 -11.77 3.79
CA TYR A 100 6.98 -12.93 4.43
C TYR A 100 7.24 -14.22 3.66
N ALA A 101 7.08 -14.20 2.33
CA ALA A 101 7.33 -15.38 1.50
C ALA A 101 8.80 -15.86 1.58
N ASP A 102 9.76 -14.93 1.59
CA ASP A 102 11.19 -15.24 1.74
C ASP A 102 11.48 -15.90 3.10
N ARG A 103 10.94 -15.33 4.18
CA ARG A 103 11.08 -15.88 5.54
C ARG A 103 10.44 -17.25 5.70
N ASP A 104 9.29 -17.50 5.07
CA ASP A 104 8.65 -18.81 5.07
C ASP A 104 9.49 -19.84 4.32
N GLY A 105 10.09 -19.46 3.19
CA GLY A 105 11.05 -20.29 2.46
C GLY A 105 12.30 -20.63 3.27
N GLU A 106 12.86 -19.66 4.01
CA GLU A 106 13.98 -19.89 4.94
C GLU A 106 13.60 -20.85 6.08
N ALA A 107 12.39 -20.71 6.64
CA ALA A 107 11.87 -21.59 7.67
C ALA A 107 11.65 -23.02 7.16
N GLU A 108 11.09 -23.18 5.96
CA GLU A 108 10.92 -24.48 5.32
C GLU A 108 12.28 -25.15 5.05
N ALA A 109 13.26 -24.41 4.53
CA ALA A 109 14.61 -24.91 4.30
C ALA A 109 15.29 -25.34 5.60
N THR A 110 15.15 -24.55 6.66
CA THR A 110 15.66 -24.87 8.00
C THR A 110 15.03 -26.13 8.55
N MET A 111 13.70 -26.27 8.44
CA MET A 111 12.97 -27.46 8.88
C MET A 111 13.39 -28.71 8.08
N LYS A 112 13.52 -28.59 6.76
CA LYS A 112 14.01 -29.68 5.89
C LYS A 112 15.43 -30.12 6.26
N ASN A 113 16.31 -29.19 6.63
CA ASN A 113 17.65 -29.53 7.09
C ASN A 113 17.63 -30.20 8.45
N PHE A 114 16.85 -29.69 9.41
CA PHE A 114 16.67 -30.30 10.73
C PHE A 114 16.16 -31.76 10.63
N LEU A 115 15.18 -32.01 9.77
CA LEU A 115 14.64 -33.36 9.52
C LEU A 115 15.62 -34.30 8.79
N LYS A 116 16.58 -33.77 8.04
CA LYS A 116 17.66 -34.56 7.41
C LYS A 116 18.77 -34.91 8.40
N ASP A 117 19.08 -33.99 9.31
CA ASP A 117 20.17 -34.14 10.29
C ASP A 117 19.76 -35.01 11.49
N ASP A 118 18.46 -35.11 11.81
CA ASP A 118 17.94 -36.05 12.80
C ASP A 118 16.71 -36.85 12.29
N PRO A 119 16.92 -38.01 11.64
CA PRO A 119 15.85 -38.81 11.05
C PRO A 119 14.95 -39.50 12.10
N THR A 120 15.25 -39.41 13.40
CA THR A 120 14.46 -40.10 14.44
C THR A 120 13.14 -39.40 14.78
N TYR A 121 12.99 -38.11 14.45
CA TYR A 121 11.74 -37.36 14.65
C TYR A 121 10.57 -37.82 13.77
N GLY A 122 10.83 -38.63 12.74
CA GLY A 122 9.80 -39.20 11.86
C GLY A 122 9.19 -40.54 12.33
N LEU A 123 9.74 -41.17 13.38
CA LEU A 123 9.35 -42.53 13.78
C LEU A 123 8.98 -42.71 15.26
N ALA A 124 8.98 -41.65 16.07
CA ALA A 124 8.40 -41.71 17.42
C ALA A 124 6.88 -41.48 17.35
N SER A 125 6.15 -42.48 16.83
CA SER A 125 4.71 -42.55 17.08
C SER A 125 4.49 -42.78 18.57
N GLY A 126 3.85 -41.82 19.24
CA GLY A 126 3.21 -42.04 20.54
C GLY A 126 4.15 -41.97 21.73
N ASP A 127 4.63 -40.78 22.08
CA ASP A 127 4.49 -40.32 23.45
C ASP A 127 4.59 -38.81 23.52
N THR A 128 3.75 -38.21 24.35
CA THR A 128 3.64 -36.78 24.59
C THR A 128 4.95 -36.24 25.16
N ALA A 129 5.78 -35.62 24.34
CA ALA A 129 6.85 -34.76 24.82
C ALA A 129 6.60 -33.35 24.30
N ASP A 130 6.26 -32.45 25.24
CA ASP A 130 6.10 -31.03 24.97
C ASP A 130 7.32 -30.48 24.21
N PRO A 131 7.11 -29.59 23.24
CA PRO A 131 8.21 -28.97 22.52
C PRO A 131 9.06 -28.15 23.50
N LYS A 132 10.31 -28.57 23.72
CA LYS A 132 11.32 -27.71 24.36
C LYS A 132 11.60 -26.54 23.40
N VAL A 133 10.98 -25.41 23.69
CA VAL A 133 11.36 -24.12 23.10
C VAL A 133 12.83 -23.86 23.47
N PRO A 134 13.73 -23.58 22.50
CA PRO A 134 15.09 -23.19 22.82
C PRO A 134 15.06 -21.87 23.61
N ASP A 135 15.73 -21.86 24.76
CA ASP A 135 15.85 -20.69 25.63
C ASP A 135 16.63 -19.58 24.90
N VAL A 136 15.99 -18.43 24.67
CA VAL A 136 16.57 -17.28 23.96
C VAL A 136 17.32 -16.36 24.95
N SER A 137 17.78 -16.88 26.08
CA SER A 137 18.38 -16.10 27.17
C SER A 137 19.80 -15.57 26.96
N MET A 138 20.38 -15.66 25.75
CA MET A 138 21.78 -15.28 25.48
C MET A 138 21.95 -14.17 24.43
N VAL A 139 21.16 -13.10 24.49
CA VAL A 139 21.55 -11.80 23.91
C VAL A 139 21.34 -10.70 24.94
N GLY A 140 22.25 -10.65 25.90
CA GLY A 140 22.34 -9.59 26.90
C GLY A 140 23.78 -9.17 27.11
N SER A 141 24.10 -7.97 26.65
CA SER A 141 25.11 -7.08 27.22
C SER A 141 26.58 -7.53 27.23
N GLU A 142 27.33 -7.10 26.23
CA GLU A 142 28.67 -6.55 26.50
C GLU A 142 28.77 -5.13 25.91
N ALA A 143 28.56 -4.17 26.80
CA ALA A 143 29.14 -2.85 26.66
C ALA A 143 30.58 -2.93 27.19
N THR A 144 31.56 -2.53 26.37
CA THR A 144 32.79 -1.87 26.82
C THR A 144 33.19 -0.83 25.78
#